data_AF-A0A955PQ95-F1
#
_entry.id   AF-A0A955PQ95-F1
#
_cell.length_a   1.000
_cell.length_b   1.000
_cell.length_c   1.000
_cell.angle_alpha   90.00
_cell.angle_beta   90.00
_cell.angle_gamma   90.00
#
_symmetry.space_group_name_H-M   'P 1'
#
loop_
_entity.id
_entity.type
_entity.pdbx_description
1 polymer ?
#
loop_
_entity_poly.entity_id
_entity_poly.type
_entity_poly.pdbx_seq_one_letter_code
_entity_poly.pdbx_strand_id
1 'polypeptide(L)'
;MLVEVAYGKTRLPVEIPDENLQKVFRVRHWPGLANPAQAIEASLVNPIDSAPLADIAGGKKNATIVISDITRPVPNRLLLPPILQTLEGAGMAKDQILILIATGMHRPNEGDELIELVGEEIAANYRVENHFGTDVDSHVDLGTDES
;
A
#
# COMPACT_ATOMS: atom_id res chain seq x y z
N MET A 1 -0.83 37.93 4.02
CA MET A 1 -0.68 36.62 4.69
C MET A 1 0.32 35.71 3.95
N LEU A 2 1.18 34.99 4.69
CA LEU A 2 2.06 33.96 4.13
C LEU A 2 1.40 32.57 4.18
N VAL A 3 1.34 31.86 3.05
CA VAL A 3 0.76 30.51 2.93
C VAL A 3 1.80 29.56 2.33
N GLU A 4 2.02 28.41 2.97
CA GLU A 4 2.88 27.36 2.42
C GLU A 4 2.10 26.42 1.50
N VAL A 5 2.63 26.20 0.29
CA VAL A 5 2.08 25.30 -0.72
C VAL A 5 3.04 24.13 -0.95
N ALA A 6 2.53 22.89 -1.01
CA ALA A 6 3.36 21.72 -1.31
C ALA A 6 3.93 21.82 -2.74
N TYR A 7 5.24 21.58 -2.89
CA TYR A 7 5.92 21.64 -4.19
C TYR A 7 7.11 20.67 -4.24
N GLY A 8 6.95 19.59 -5.02
CA GLY A 8 7.92 18.50 -5.07
C GLY A 8 8.15 17.93 -3.66
N LYS A 9 9.42 17.87 -3.23
CA LYS A 9 9.82 17.44 -1.88
C LYS A 9 9.89 18.59 -0.86
N THR A 10 9.43 19.78 -1.22
CA THR A 10 9.56 21.02 -0.41
C THR A 10 8.22 21.75 -0.28
N ARG A 11 8.26 22.94 0.31
CA ARG A 11 7.13 23.87 0.38
C ARG A 11 7.54 25.21 -0.17
N LEU A 12 6.65 25.82 -0.95
CA LEU A 12 6.81 27.17 -1.46
C LEU A 12 6.04 28.14 -0.56
N PRO A 13 6.71 29.14 0.04
CA PRO A 13 6.02 30.23 0.71
C PRO A 13 5.41 31.17 -0.34
N VAL A 14 4.11 31.41 -0.24
CA VAL A 14 3.38 32.33 -1.12
C VAL A 14 2.78 33.44 -0.27
N GLU A 15 3.17 34.69 -0.55
CA GLU A 15 2.59 35.86 0.10
C GLU A 15 1.38 36.34 -0.69
N ILE A 16 0.22 36.42 -0.01
CA ILE A 16 -1.04 36.89 -0.57
C ILE A 16 -1.47 38.13 0.20
N PRO A 17 -1.65 39.30 -0.43
CA PRO A 17 -2.18 40.49 0.24
C PRO A 17 -3.54 40.20 0.88
N ASP A 18 -3.76 40.71 2.10
CA ASP A 18 -4.94 40.35 2.89
C ASP A 18 -6.25 40.79 2.21
N GLU A 19 -6.24 41.91 1.47
CA GLU A 19 -7.37 42.37 0.64
C GLU A 19 -7.79 41.38 -0.45
N ASN A 20 -6.86 40.52 -0.89
CA ASN A 20 -7.08 39.52 -1.92
C ASN A 20 -7.37 38.12 -1.34
N LEU A 21 -7.29 37.95 -0.02
CA LEU A 21 -7.43 36.65 0.63
C LEU A 21 -8.80 36.48 1.29
N GLN A 22 -9.66 35.69 0.65
CA GLN A 22 -10.98 35.36 1.19
C GLN A 22 -10.90 34.28 2.30
N LYS A 23 -10.23 33.15 2.02
CA LYS A 23 -10.13 32.03 2.97
C LYS A 23 -9.02 31.05 2.58
N VAL A 24 -8.43 30.41 3.59
CA VAL A 24 -7.52 29.27 3.43
C VAL A 24 -8.21 28.01 3.97
N PHE A 25 -8.43 27.02 3.10
CA PHE A 25 -8.91 25.70 3.51
C PHE A 25 -7.72 24.79 3.78
N ARG A 26 -7.70 24.14 4.94
CA ARG A 26 -6.67 23.18 5.33
C ARG A 26 -7.31 21.84 5.61
N VAL A 27 -6.59 20.77 5.27
CA VAL A 27 -6.99 19.43 5.67
C VAL A 27 -6.99 19.36 7.19
N ARG A 28 -8.04 18.76 7.76
CA ARG A 28 -8.06 18.46 9.19
C ARG A 28 -7.07 17.32 9.43
N HIS A 29 -5.96 17.63 10.11
CA HIS A 29 -5.03 16.60 10.55
C HIS A 29 -5.62 15.86 11.75
N TRP A 30 -5.64 14.53 11.65
CA TRP A 30 -5.88 13.65 12.77
C TRP A 30 -4.54 13.20 13.33
N PRO A 31 -4.37 13.16 14.67
CA PRO A 31 -3.17 12.58 15.25
C PRO A 31 -3.05 11.13 14.79
N GLY A 32 -1.85 10.73 14.38
CA GLY A 32 -1.55 9.34 14.08
C GLY A 32 -1.69 8.45 15.32
N LEU A 33 -1.76 7.15 15.09
CA LEU A 33 -1.75 6.17 16.18
C LEU A 33 -0.43 6.24 16.95
N ALA A 34 -0.49 6.07 18.28
CA ALA A 34 0.71 6.09 19.12
C ALA A 34 1.67 4.94 18.80
N ASN A 35 1.12 3.76 18.46
CA ASN A 35 1.88 2.61 18.00
C ASN A 35 1.21 1.99 16.75
N PRO A 36 1.54 2.49 15.55
CA PRO A 36 0.97 1.98 14.31
C PRO A 36 1.23 0.48 14.07
N ALA A 37 2.43 -0.02 14.43
CA ALA A 37 2.79 -1.42 14.25
C ALA A 37 1.87 -2.35 15.06
N GLN A 38 1.70 -2.06 16.36
CA GLN A 38 0.82 -2.83 17.23
C GLN A 38 -0.64 -2.78 16.77
N ALA A 39 -1.09 -1.63 16.25
CA ALA A 39 -2.46 -1.51 15.74
C ALA A 39 -2.70 -2.39 14.50
N ILE A 40 -1.69 -2.51 13.62
CA ILE A 40 -1.76 -3.39 12.46
C ILE A 40 -1.80 -4.85 12.89
N GLU A 41 -0.90 -5.28 13.78
CA GLU A 41 -0.91 -6.64 14.32
C GLU A 41 -2.26 -6.98 14.98
N ALA A 42 -2.79 -6.07 15.80
CA ALA A 42 -4.08 -6.26 16.45
C ALA A 42 -5.24 -6.38 15.44
N SER A 43 -5.17 -5.66 14.31
CA SER A 43 -6.18 -5.73 13.26
C SER A 43 -6.17 -7.06 12.49
N LEU A 44 -5.02 -7.72 12.36
CA LEU A 44 -4.91 -9.03 11.72
C LEU A 44 -5.48 -10.15 12.60
N VAL A 45 -5.42 -9.97 13.93
CA VAL A 45 -5.93 -10.92 14.93
C VAL A 45 -7.41 -10.69 15.23
N ASN A 46 -7.88 -9.43 15.23
CA ASN A 46 -9.26 -9.06 15.51
C ASN A 46 -9.87 -8.30 14.32
N PRO A 47 -10.13 -8.98 13.19
CA PRO A 47 -10.67 -8.34 12.00
C PRO A 47 -12.15 -7.98 12.17
N ILE A 48 -12.63 -7.10 11.30
CA ILE A 48 -14.05 -6.75 11.20
C ILE A 48 -14.69 -7.73 10.22
N ASP A 49 -15.74 -8.43 10.66
CA ASP A 49 -16.59 -9.30 9.82
C ASP A 49 -15.85 -10.38 9.00
N SER A 50 -14.70 -10.86 9.48
CA SER A 50 -13.98 -12.00 8.88
C SER A 50 -13.32 -12.88 9.93
N ALA A 51 -12.79 -14.03 9.52
CA ALA A 51 -11.85 -14.78 10.35
C ALA A 51 -10.47 -14.07 10.37
N PRO A 52 -9.67 -14.24 11.44
CA PRO A 52 -8.28 -13.79 11.49
C PRO A 52 -7.46 -14.28 10.30
N LEU A 53 -6.45 -13.50 9.89
CA LEU A 53 -5.63 -13.86 8.72
C LEU A 53 -4.94 -15.22 8.88
N ALA A 54 -4.48 -15.55 10.09
CA ALA A 54 -3.87 -16.84 10.39
C ALA A 54 -4.81 -18.02 10.13
N ASP A 55 -6.10 -17.87 10.47
CA ASP A 55 -7.11 -18.89 10.27
C ASP A 55 -7.47 -19.05 8.78
N ILE A 56 -7.55 -17.93 8.04
CA ILE A 56 -7.78 -17.93 6.59
C ILE A 56 -6.62 -18.60 5.85
N ALA A 57 -5.39 -18.32 6.29
CA ALA A 57 -4.16 -18.87 5.72
C ALA A 57 -3.96 -20.36 6.04
N GLY A 58 -4.57 -20.85 7.13
CA GLY A 58 -4.50 -22.24 7.55
C GLY A 58 -4.83 -23.24 6.43
N GLY A 59 -3.88 -24.12 6.10
CA GLY A 59 -4.05 -25.15 5.08
C GLY A 59 -4.04 -24.65 3.62
N LYS A 60 -3.79 -23.36 3.38
CA LYS A 60 -3.58 -22.82 2.03
C LYS A 60 -2.15 -23.12 1.56
N LYS A 61 -1.96 -23.25 0.25
CA LYS A 61 -0.66 -23.57 -0.36
C LYS A 61 0.17 -22.32 -0.69
N ASN A 62 -0.51 -21.24 -1.08
CA ASN A 62 0.09 -19.98 -1.52
C ASN A 62 -0.86 -18.82 -1.20
N ALA A 63 -0.33 -17.60 -1.32
CA ALA A 63 -1.08 -16.36 -1.15
C ALA A 63 -0.61 -15.29 -2.16
N THR A 64 -1.51 -14.36 -2.49
CA THR A 64 -1.17 -13.15 -3.23
C THR A 64 -1.62 -11.94 -2.42
N ILE A 65 -0.68 -11.03 -2.16
CA ILE A 65 -0.92 -9.76 -1.48
C ILE A 65 -0.93 -8.68 -2.56
N VAL A 66 -2.09 -8.05 -2.76
CA VAL A 66 -2.21 -6.94 -3.71
C VAL A 66 -1.90 -5.63 -2.99
N ILE A 67 -0.95 -4.85 -3.50
CA ILE A 67 -0.57 -3.55 -2.96
C ILE A 67 -0.76 -2.44 -3.99
N SER A 68 -1.02 -1.22 -3.51
CA SER A 68 -1.03 -0.04 -4.38
C SER A 68 0.38 0.29 -4.87
N ASP A 69 0.45 0.87 -6.06
CA ASP A 69 1.69 1.41 -6.64
C ASP A 69 2.21 2.67 -5.90
N ILE A 70 3.38 3.18 -6.32
CA ILE A 70 4.01 4.34 -5.67
C ILE A 70 3.22 5.65 -5.77
N THR A 71 2.20 5.73 -6.64
CA THR A 71 1.38 6.93 -6.75
C THR A 71 0.44 7.10 -5.57
N ARG A 72 0.31 6.07 -4.73
CA ARG A 72 -0.49 6.09 -3.50
C ARG A 72 0.42 6.16 -2.26
N PRO A 73 0.13 7.03 -1.29
CA PRO A 73 0.92 7.15 -0.06
C PRO A 73 0.56 6.04 0.95
N VAL A 74 0.54 4.78 0.52
CA VAL A 74 0.27 3.63 1.39
C VAL A 74 1.56 3.24 2.12
N PRO A 75 1.56 3.10 3.46
CA PRO A 75 2.75 2.74 4.21
C PRO A 75 3.06 1.24 4.11
N ASN A 76 3.33 0.73 2.90
CA ASN A 76 3.56 -0.69 2.62
C ASN A 76 4.69 -1.29 3.48
N ARG A 77 5.77 -0.53 3.72
CA ARG A 77 6.90 -0.93 4.59
C ARG A 77 6.49 -1.20 6.04
N LEU A 78 5.36 -0.66 6.49
CA LEU A 78 4.80 -0.87 7.82
C LEU A 78 3.74 -2.00 7.80
N LEU A 79 2.98 -2.10 6.71
CA LEU A 79 1.86 -3.05 6.58
C LEU A 79 2.32 -4.47 6.21
N LEU A 80 3.27 -4.60 5.30
CA LEU A 80 3.69 -5.90 4.78
C LEU A 80 4.36 -6.80 5.82
N PRO A 81 5.28 -6.33 6.69
CA PRO A 81 5.97 -7.23 7.63
C PRO A 81 5.03 -8.06 8.52
N PRO A 82 4.03 -7.49 9.23
CA PRO A 82 3.12 -8.31 10.04
C PRO A 82 2.22 -9.23 9.20
N ILE A 83 1.85 -8.83 7.98
CA ILE A 83 1.08 -9.70 7.06
C ILE A 83 1.92 -10.91 6.66
N LEU A 84 3.16 -10.68 6.21
CA LEU A 84 4.09 -11.71 5.78
C LEU A 84 4.41 -12.66 6.93
N GLN A 85 4.71 -12.14 8.13
CA GLN A 85 4.93 -12.95 9.31
C GLN A 85 3.72 -13.83 9.67
N THR A 86 2.50 -13.32 9.49
CA THR A 86 1.28 -14.11 9.73
C THR A 86 1.14 -15.26 8.72
N LEU A 87 1.44 -15.02 7.45
CA LEU A 87 1.40 -16.05 6.40
C LEU A 87 2.51 -17.09 6.57
N GLU A 88 3.73 -16.66 6.88
CA GLU A 88 4.87 -17.54 7.19
C GLU A 88 4.56 -18.39 8.44
N GLY A 89 3.98 -17.79 9.47
CA GLY A 89 3.54 -18.49 10.68
C GLY A 89 2.44 -19.53 10.44
N ALA A 90 1.64 -19.36 9.39
CA ALA A 90 0.65 -20.34 8.94
C ALA A 90 1.25 -21.46 8.07
N GLY A 91 2.57 -21.42 7.82
CA GLY A 91 3.33 -22.47 7.12
C GLY A 91 3.62 -22.18 5.65
N MET A 92 3.36 -20.97 5.15
CA MET A 92 3.74 -20.59 3.79
C MET A 92 5.22 -20.24 3.71
N ALA A 93 5.95 -20.87 2.77
CA ALA A 93 7.29 -20.43 2.43
C ALA A 93 7.23 -19.11 1.63
N LYS A 94 8.30 -18.30 1.70
CA LYS A 94 8.37 -16.99 1.04
C LYS A 94 8.13 -17.06 -0.48
N ASP A 95 8.55 -18.14 -1.12
CA ASP A 95 8.36 -18.38 -2.56
C ASP A 95 6.91 -18.71 -2.95
N GLN A 96 6.05 -19.03 -1.97
CA GLN A 96 4.61 -19.22 -2.14
C GLN A 96 3.79 -17.94 -1.89
N ILE A 97 4.45 -16.84 -1.55
CA ILE A 97 3.79 -15.56 -1.30
C ILE A 97 4.17 -14.60 -2.44
N LEU A 98 3.20 -14.26 -3.28
CA LEU A 98 3.34 -13.25 -4.31
C LEU A 98 2.89 -11.89 -3.78
N ILE A 99 3.69 -10.85 -3.98
CA ILE A 99 3.27 -9.45 -3.81
C ILE A 99 3.00 -8.88 -5.20
N LEU A 100 1.73 -8.54 -5.48
CA LEU A 100 1.33 -7.98 -6.77
C LEU A 100 1.06 -6.48 -6.64
N ILE A 101 1.83 -5.67 -7.37
CA ILE A 101 1.65 -4.22 -7.44
C ILE A 101 0.52 -3.91 -8.42
N ALA A 102 -0.59 -3.39 -7.91
CA ALA A 102 -1.75 -2.96 -8.68
C ALA A 102 -1.50 -1.59 -9.32
N THR A 103 -0.76 -1.58 -10.41
CA THR A 103 -0.46 -0.40 -11.25
C THR A 103 -1.68 0.13 -12.01
N GLY A 104 -2.68 -0.73 -12.25
CA GLY A 104 -3.76 -0.42 -13.20
C GLY A 104 -3.18 -0.09 -14.59
N MET A 105 -3.35 1.16 -15.02
CA MET A 105 -2.81 1.66 -16.29
C MET A 105 -1.47 2.40 -16.16
N HIS A 106 -0.89 2.46 -14.97
CA HIS A 106 0.39 3.13 -14.75
C HIS A 106 1.57 2.28 -15.21
N ARG A 107 2.73 2.93 -15.38
CA ARG A 107 4.00 2.24 -15.62
C ARG A 107 4.38 1.36 -14.40
N PRO A 108 5.19 0.31 -14.60
CA PRO A 108 5.67 -0.50 -13.48
C PRO A 108 6.55 0.29 -12.51
N ASN A 109 6.59 -0.17 -11.25
CA ASN A 109 7.55 0.25 -10.25
C ASN A 109 8.74 -0.72 -10.24
N GLU A 110 9.93 -0.23 -10.58
CA GLU A 110 11.14 -1.03 -10.78
C GLU A 110 12.35 -0.37 -10.10
N GLY A 111 13.43 -1.14 -9.89
CA GLY A 111 14.68 -0.64 -9.32
C GLY A 111 14.50 0.01 -7.95
N ASP A 112 15.07 1.21 -7.77
CA ASP A 112 15.01 1.97 -6.52
C ASP A 112 13.56 2.28 -6.08
N GLU A 113 12.65 2.42 -7.05
CA GLU A 113 11.24 2.72 -6.77
C GLU A 113 10.53 1.55 -6.09
N LEU A 114 10.87 0.32 -6.50
CA LEU A 114 10.38 -0.90 -5.86
C LEU A 114 10.89 -0.98 -4.41
N ILE A 115 12.18 -0.68 -4.19
CA ILE A 115 12.80 -0.68 -2.86
C ILE A 115 12.18 0.39 -1.97
N GLU A 116 11.88 1.57 -2.52
CA GLU A 116 11.13 2.62 -1.82
C GLU A 116 9.74 2.12 -1.40
N LEU A 117 9.04 1.45 -2.31
CA LEU A 117 7.67 0.97 -2.11
C LEU A 117 7.58 -0.12 -1.03
N VAL A 118 8.37 -1.19 -1.12
CA VAL A 118 8.21 -2.37 -0.25
C VAL A 118 9.32 -2.53 0.80
N GLY A 119 10.46 -1.86 0.61
CA GLY A 119 11.65 -2.04 1.44
C GLY A 119 12.61 -3.10 0.91
N GLU A 120 13.89 -2.91 1.21
CA GLU A 120 14.99 -3.73 0.67
C GLU A 120 14.86 -5.21 1.03
N GLU A 121 14.52 -5.52 2.28
CA GLU A 121 14.34 -6.91 2.73
C GLU A 121 13.23 -7.60 1.94
N ILE A 122 12.09 -6.95 1.74
CA ILE A 122 10.97 -7.55 1.03
C ILE A 122 11.29 -7.70 -0.46
N ALA A 123 11.86 -6.66 -1.07
CA ALA A 123 12.28 -6.69 -2.47
C ALA A 123 13.31 -7.79 -2.77
N ALA A 124 14.18 -8.12 -1.80
CA ALA A 124 15.21 -9.13 -1.96
C ALA A 124 14.73 -10.58 -1.68
N ASN A 125 13.72 -10.76 -0.82
CA ASN A 125 13.36 -12.07 -0.29
C ASN A 125 11.99 -12.59 -0.75
N TYR A 126 11.17 -11.76 -1.39
CA TYR A 126 9.84 -12.14 -1.87
C TYR A 126 9.71 -11.95 -3.38
N ARG A 127 8.82 -12.72 -3.99
CA ARG A 127 8.43 -12.50 -5.38
C ARG A 127 7.51 -11.28 -5.43
N VAL A 128 7.97 -10.20 -6.04
CA VAL A 128 7.20 -8.98 -6.26
C VAL A 128 7.03 -8.74 -7.75
N GLU A 129 5.78 -8.62 -8.21
CA GLU A 129 5.45 -8.44 -9.62
C GLU A 129 4.61 -7.20 -9.85
N ASN A 130 4.80 -6.57 -11.01
CA ASN A 130 3.96 -5.49 -11.47
C ASN A 130 2.81 -6.06 -12.29
N HIS A 131 1.60 -5.58 -12.05
CA HIS A 131 0.49 -5.77 -12.98
C HIS A 131 0.75 -4.95 -14.27
N PHE A 132 0.27 -5.46 -15.40
CA PHE A 132 0.28 -4.75 -16.68
C PHE A 132 -1.14 -4.72 -17.25
N GLY A 133 -1.84 -3.60 -17.08
CA GLY A 133 -3.26 -3.46 -17.50
C GLY A 133 -3.49 -3.55 -19.01
N THR A 134 -2.43 -3.49 -19.82
CA THR A 134 -2.49 -3.64 -21.29
C THR A 134 -2.04 -5.01 -21.79
N ASP A 135 -1.52 -5.86 -20.90
CA ASP A 135 -1.11 -7.22 -21.23
C ASP A 135 -2.27 -8.19 -21.05
N VAL A 136 -3.10 -8.29 -22.09
CA VAL A 136 -4.33 -9.12 -22.08
C VAL A 136 -4.03 -10.61 -21.88
N ASP A 137 -2.86 -11.08 -22.30
CA ASP A 137 -2.45 -12.49 -22.13
C ASP A 137 -2.20 -12.84 -20.65
N SER A 138 -1.95 -11.83 -19.80
CA SER A 138 -1.83 -11.97 -18.35
C SER A 138 -3.17 -11.93 -17.61
N HIS A 139 -4.29 -11.72 -18.30
CA HIS A 139 -5.62 -11.58 -17.71
C HIS A 139 -6.49 -12.81 -17.92
N VAL A 140 -7.52 -12.92 -17.07
CA VAL A 140 -8.56 -13.94 -17.18
C VAL A 140 -9.92 -13.27 -17.10
N ASP A 141 -10.84 -13.66 -17.97
CA ASP A 141 -12.22 -13.21 -17.91
C ASP A 141 -12.91 -13.81 -16.67
N LEU A 142 -13.41 -12.93 -15.80
CA LEU A 142 -14.13 -13.30 -14.58
C LEU A 142 -15.65 -13.10 -14.69
N GLY A 143 -16.14 -12.70 -15.87
CA GLY A 143 -17.55 -12.42 -16.14
C GLY A 143 -17.83 -10.93 -16.37
N THR A 144 -19.11 -10.57 -16.32
CA THR A 144 -19.62 -9.22 -16.56
C THR A 144 -19.99 -8.53 -15.26
N ASP A 145 -19.86 -7.21 -15.20
CA ASP A 145 -20.40 -6.41 -14.11
C ASP A 145 -21.93 -6.26 -14.22
N GLU A 146 -22.57 -5.96 -13.09
CA GLU A 146 -23.98 -5.54 -13.09
C GLU A 146 -24.04 -4.06 -13.44
N SER A 147 -24.04 -3.74 -14.74
CA SER A 147 -24.30 -2.40 -15.27
C SER A 147 -25.71 -2.28 -15.84
#